data_AF-A0A7Y3PG88-F1
#
_entry.id   AF-A0A7Y3PG88-F1
#
_cell.length_a   1.000
_cell.length_b   1.000
_cell.length_c   1.000
_cell.angle_alpha   90.00
_cell.angle_beta   90.00
_cell.angle_gamma   90.00
#
_symmetry.space_group_name_H-M   'P 1'
#
loop_
_entity.id
_entity.type
_entity.pdbx_description
1 polymer ?
#
loop_
_entity_poly.entity_id
_entity_poly.type
_entity_poly.pdbx_seq_one_letter_code
_entity_poly.pdbx_strand_id
1 'polypeptide(L)'
;MAGTMAVLTGHGVDVAYCLVTSGDAGGDASTLTKDERAQIREAEQTAAAAAVGVSNLTFLRWPDGKVEPTLELRKAISRVIRTHRPDLVITQNPERNFERIYASHPDHMAAGEATLRAVYPDARNPHAFPELLEEGFIPHAVATVWVGGLTPNLVVDITDTFPAKIAALKSHVSQVGHRDDLEETMRAWATTGAETGGLAPGRFGETFRVVNTA
;
A
#
# COMPACT_ATOMS: atom_id res chain seq x y z
N MET A 1 -4.59 -0.07 -4.57
CA MET A 1 -5.41 1.12 -4.28
C MET A 1 -4.99 2.29 -5.19
N ALA A 2 -4.62 2.03 -6.45
CA ALA A 2 -4.00 3.04 -7.31
C ALA A 2 -5.01 4.10 -7.80
N GLY A 3 -6.30 3.74 -7.89
CA GLY A 3 -7.34 4.71 -8.25
C GLY A 3 -7.49 5.80 -7.19
N THR A 4 -7.45 5.41 -5.92
CA THR A 4 -7.43 6.34 -4.78
C THR A 4 -6.19 7.22 -4.80
N MET A 5 -5.03 6.67 -5.14
CA MET A 5 -3.79 7.47 -5.22
C MET A 5 -3.90 8.55 -6.30
N ALA A 6 -4.43 8.20 -7.47
CA ALA A 6 -4.69 9.16 -8.54
C ALA A 6 -5.74 10.22 -8.17
N VAL A 7 -6.75 9.88 -7.36
CA VAL A 7 -7.69 10.88 -6.81
C VAL A 7 -6.95 11.86 -5.90
N LEU A 8 -6.19 11.33 -4.93
CA LEU A 8 -5.47 12.15 -3.96
C LEU A 8 -4.45 13.08 -4.64
N THR A 9 -3.59 12.55 -5.51
CA THR A 9 -2.59 13.35 -6.21
C THR A 9 -3.24 14.33 -7.19
N GLY A 10 -4.35 13.96 -7.83
CA GLY A 10 -5.16 14.86 -8.66
C GLY A 10 -5.76 16.05 -7.89
N HIS A 11 -5.98 15.89 -6.58
CA HIS A 11 -6.38 16.96 -5.67
C HIS A 11 -5.19 17.73 -5.03
N GLY A 12 -3.96 17.46 -5.46
CA GLY A 12 -2.75 18.11 -4.94
C GLY A 12 -2.28 17.59 -3.58
N VAL A 13 -2.77 16.42 -3.14
CA VAL A 13 -2.26 15.75 -1.95
C VAL A 13 -0.87 15.18 -2.25
N ASP A 14 0.10 15.45 -1.37
CA ASP A 14 1.41 14.82 -1.44
C ASP A 14 1.32 13.37 -0.95
N VAL A 15 1.84 12.44 -1.75
CA VAL A 15 1.73 11.00 -1.51
C VAL A 15 3.12 10.39 -1.61
N ALA A 16 3.49 9.64 -0.57
CA ALA A 16 4.70 8.85 -0.51
C ALA A 16 4.37 7.36 -0.30
N TYR A 17 5.13 6.48 -0.94
CA TYR A 17 5.01 5.03 -0.76
C TYR A 17 6.12 4.49 0.13
N CYS A 18 5.73 3.64 1.08
CA CYS A 18 6.63 2.79 1.86
C CYS A 18 6.41 1.34 1.41
N LEU A 19 7.37 0.78 0.68
CA LEU A 19 7.31 -0.58 0.17
C LEU A 19 8.18 -1.48 1.04
N VAL A 20 7.53 -2.43 1.73
CA VAL A 20 8.23 -3.31 2.68
C VAL A 20 9.19 -4.24 1.96
N THR A 21 8.79 -4.83 0.84
CA THR A 21 9.61 -5.76 0.03
C THR A 21 9.85 -5.20 -1.37
N SER A 22 10.78 -5.81 -2.10
CA SER A 22 11.00 -5.56 -3.53
C SER A 22 10.35 -6.63 -4.42
N GLY A 23 9.57 -7.56 -3.84
CA GLY A 23 8.94 -8.67 -4.55
C GLY A 23 9.95 -9.69 -5.13
N ASP A 24 11.10 -9.90 -4.48
CA ASP A 24 12.21 -10.68 -5.02
C ASP A 24 11.96 -12.21 -5.07
N ALA A 25 10.87 -12.70 -4.47
CA ALA A 25 10.57 -14.13 -4.35
C ALA A 25 9.45 -14.63 -5.27
N GLY A 26 8.72 -13.74 -5.97
CA GLY A 26 7.66 -14.16 -6.87
C GLY A 26 8.14 -14.67 -8.25
N GLY A 27 7.50 -15.73 -8.75
CA GLY A 27 7.66 -16.24 -10.12
C GLY A 27 8.31 -17.62 -10.18
N ASP A 28 7.49 -18.67 -10.24
CA ASP A 28 7.93 -20.09 -10.15
C ASP A 28 8.77 -20.59 -11.34
N ALA A 29 8.76 -19.88 -12.47
CA ALA A 29 9.45 -20.29 -13.70
C ALA A 29 10.56 -19.31 -14.15
N SER A 30 10.91 -18.33 -13.31
CA SER A 30 11.89 -17.30 -13.67
C SER A 30 13.33 -17.82 -13.54
N THR A 31 14.12 -17.71 -14.61
CA THR A 31 15.58 -17.96 -14.57
C THR A 31 16.37 -16.84 -13.89
N LEU A 32 15.73 -15.69 -13.65
CA LEU A 32 16.34 -14.55 -12.96
C LEU A 32 16.73 -14.89 -11.52
N THR A 33 17.76 -14.23 -11.02
CA THR A 33 18.11 -14.19 -9.60
C THR A 33 17.12 -13.33 -8.82
N LYS A 34 17.19 -13.39 -7.49
CA LYS A 34 16.38 -12.54 -6.60
C LYS A 34 16.68 -11.05 -6.81
N ASP A 35 17.96 -10.70 -6.94
CA ASP A 35 18.38 -9.31 -7.12
C ASP A 35 17.92 -8.74 -8.46
N GLU A 36 18.01 -9.52 -9.54
CA GLU A 36 17.49 -9.11 -10.85
C GLU A 36 15.97 -8.90 -10.81
N ARG A 37 15.23 -9.80 -10.14
CA ARG A 37 13.78 -9.62 -9.93
C ARG A 37 13.47 -8.36 -9.13
N ALA A 38 14.21 -8.12 -8.05
CA ALA A 38 14.03 -6.93 -7.22
C ALA A 38 14.23 -5.65 -8.05
N GLN A 39 15.31 -5.58 -8.84
CA GLN A 39 15.60 -4.42 -9.68
C GLN A 39 14.49 -4.15 -10.72
N ILE A 40 14.02 -5.21 -11.40
CA ILE A 40 12.92 -5.09 -12.37
C ILE A 40 11.67 -4.58 -11.68
N ARG A 41 11.28 -5.18 -10.54
CA ARG A 41 10.03 -4.84 -9.85
C ARG A 41 10.08 -3.45 -9.18
N GLU A 42 11.23 -3.01 -8.69
CA GLU A 42 11.41 -1.64 -8.20
C GLU A 42 11.23 -0.63 -9.35
N ALA A 43 11.77 -0.92 -10.53
CA ALA A 43 11.60 -0.07 -11.71
C ALA A 43 10.13 -0.04 -12.19
N GLU A 44 9.48 -1.20 -12.26
CA GLU A 44 8.06 -1.33 -12.61
C GLU A 44 7.17 -0.56 -11.62
N GLN A 45 7.44 -0.71 -10.31
CA GLN A 45 6.70 0.01 -9.27
C GLN A 45 6.92 1.51 -9.33
N THR A 46 8.12 1.96 -9.69
CA THR A 46 8.42 3.38 -9.89
C THR A 46 7.62 3.94 -11.07
N ALA A 47 7.55 3.21 -12.18
CA ALA A 47 6.71 3.59 -13.33
C ALA A 47 5.20 3.58 -12.97
N ALA A 48 4.75 2.57 -12.22
CA ALA A 48 3.37 2.47 -11.76
C ALA A 48 2.97 3.63 -10.83
N ALA A 49 3.87 4.02 -9.92
CA ALA A 49 3.67 5.15 -9.03
C ALA A 49 3.58 6.48 -9.81
N ALA A 50 4.47 6.68 -10.79
CA ALA A 50 4.45 7.85 -11.66
C ALA A 50 3.13 7.99 -12.44
N ALA A 51 2.54 6.87 -12.89
CA ALA A 51 1.25 6.86 -13.60
C ALA A 51 0.07 7.38 -12.77
N VAL A 52 0.21 7.46 -11.44
CA VAL A 52 -0.79 8.01 -10.50
C VAL A 52 -0.28 9.22 -9.73
N GLY A 53 0.76 9.89 -10.25
CA GLY A 53 1.29 11.15 -9.68
C GLY A 53 2.16 10.99 -8.44
N VAL A 54 2.61 9.78 -8.12
CA VAL A 54 3.45 9.51 -6.95
C VAL A 54 4.91 9.42 -7.38
N SER A 55 5.78 10.21 -6.74
CA SER A 55 7.22 10.25 -7.04
C SER A 55 8.12 9.87 -5.86
N ASN A 56 7.58 9.89 -4.64
CA ASN A 56 8.35 9.59 -3.43
C ASN A 56 8.16 8.12 -3.04
N LEU A 57 9.19 7.29 -3.28
CA LEU A 57 9.17 5.87 -2.99
C LEU A 57 10.33 5.50 -2.06
N THR A 58 10.00 4.84 -0.96
CA THR A 58 10.96 4.22 -0.05
C THR A 58 10.80 2.71 -0.11
N PHE A 59 11.82 2.01 -0.62
CA PHE A 59 11.90 0.55 -0.59
C PHE A 59 12.70 0.11 0.64
N LEU A 60 12.04 -0.56 1.58
CA LEU A 60 12.67 -1.10 2.79
C LEU A 60 13.44 -2.40 2.50
N ARG A 61 13.07 -3.12 1.44
CA ARG A 61 13.73 -4.33 0.93
C ARG A 61 13.81 -5.48 1.95
N TRP A 62 12.77 -5.66 2.77
CA TRP A 62 12.61 -6.89 3.53
C TRP A 62 12.43 -8.07 2.56
N PRO A 63 12.92 -9.28 2.92
CA PRO A 63 12.81 -10.43 2.03
C PRO A 63 11.35 -10.80 1.76
N ASP A 64 10.98 -10.88 0.48
CA ASP A 64 9.64 -11.27 0.03
C ASP A 64 9.30 -12.70 0.48
N GLY A 65 8.08 -12.89 0.98
CA GLY A 65 7.57 -14.12 1.57
C GLY A 65 8.05 -14.40 3.00
N LYS A 66 8.75 -13.46 3.64
CA LYS A 66 9.30 -13.62 5.00
C LYS A 66 9.05 -12.41 5.90
N VAL A 67 8.05 -11.59 5.58
CA VAL A 67 7.77 -10.39 6.35
C VAL A 67 7.11 -10.78 7.67
N GLU A 68 7.67 -10.28 8.77
CA GLU A 68 7.13 -10.41 10.12
C GLU A 68 7.04 -9.02 10.77
N PRO A 69 6.07 -8.75 11.67
CA PRO A 69 5.87 -7.46 12.31
C PRO A 69 6.87 -7.24 13.48
N THR A 70 8.16 -7.37 13.19
CA THR A 70 9.25 -7.24 14.15
C THR A 70 9.46 -5.79 14.60
N LEU A 71 10.23 -5.60 15.67
CA LEU A 71 10.61 -4.25 16.13
C LEU A 71 11.44 -3.50 15.09
N GLU A 72 12.28 -4.20 14.35
CA GLU A 72 13.11 -3.64 13.28
C GLU A 72 12.26 -3.09 12.13
N LEU A 73 11.25 -3.86 11.68
CA LEU A 73 10.33 -3.40 10.64
C LEU A 73 9.49 -2.21 11.14
N ARG A 74 8.97 -2.29 12.35
CA ARG A 74 8.23 -1.19 12.99
C ARG A 74 9.06 0.08 13.11
N LYS A 75 10.35 -0.05 13.48
CA LYS A 75 11.29 1.08 13.53
C LYS A 75 11.51 1.69 12.15
N ALA A 76 11.70 0.85 11.13
CA ALA A 76 11.89 1.31 9.76
C ALA A 76 10.67 2.09 9.26
N ILE A 77 9.45 1.58 9.49
CA ILE A 77 8.21 2.29 9.14
C ILE A 77 8.05 3.56 9.98
N SER A 78 8.38 3.52 11.28
CA SER A 78 8.34 4.71 12.15
C SER A 78 9.28 5.81 11.65
N ARG A 79 10.48 5.46 11.16
CA ARG A 79 11.39 6.42 10.50
C ARG A 79 10.71 7.07 9.29
N VAL A 80 10.09 6.27 8.41
CA VAL A 80 9.37 6.79 7.23
C VAL A 80 8.24 7.74 7.64
N ILE A 81 7.44 7.37 8.65
CA ILE A 81 6.38 8.24 9.18
C ILE A 81 6.96 9.56 9.72
N ARG A 82 8.06 9.51 10.47
CA ARG A 82 8.70 10.73 11.02
C ARG A 82 9.37 11.59 9.94
N THR A 83 9.81 10.99 8.82
CA THR A 83 10.33 11.71 7.65
C THR A 83 9.23 12.46 6.91
N HIS A 84 8.15 11.77 6.53
CA HIS A 84 7.09 12.36 5.70
C HIS A 84 6.02 13.10 6.50
N ARG A 85 5.94 12.87 7.81
CA ARG A 85 4.98 13.48 8.73
C ARG A 85 3.54 13.44 8.20
N PRO A 86 3.01 12.28 7.78
CA PRO A 86 1.73 12.20 7.07
C PRO A 86 0.53 12.47 7.99
N ASP A 87 -0.49 13.13 7.46
CA ASP A 87 -1.80 13.25 8.12
C ASP A 87 -2.61 11.95 8.06
N LEU A 88 -2.40 11.19 6.98
CA LEU A 88 -3.10 9.94 6.64
C LEU A 88 -2.09 8.85 6.28
N VAL A 89 -2.25 7.66 6.86
CA VAL A 89 -1.58 6.43 6.41
C VAL A 89 -2.60 5.49 5.79
N ILE A 90 -2.28 4.90 4.63
CA ILE A 90 -3.12 3.89 3.97
C ILE A 90 -2.36 2.57 3.98
N THR A 91 -3.00 1.48 4.45
CA THR A 91 -2.33 0.19 4.61
C THR A 91 -3.23 -1.01 4.33
N GLN A 92 -2.64 -2.20 4.27
CA GLN A 92 -3.35 -3.47 4.10
C GLN A 92 -3.99 -3.95 5.41
N ASN A 93 -4.99 -4.83 5.30
CA ASN A 93 -5.62 -5.45 6.46
C ASN A 93 -4.69 -6.43 7.16
N PRO A 94 -4.45 -6.31 8.49
CA PRO A 94 -3.75 -7.34 9.26
C PRO A 94 -4.57 -8.62 9.50
N GLU A 95 -5.88 -8.62 9.23
CA GLU A 95 -6.74 -9.76 9.55
C GLU A 95 -6.82 -10.83 8.44
N ARG A 96 -7.00 -12.08 8.89
CA ARG A 96 -7.25 -13.23 8.02
C ARG A 96 -8.66 -13.20 7.44
N ASN A 97 -8.76 -13.22 6.13
CA ASN A 97 -10.01 -13.41 5.41
C ASN A 97 -10.10 -14.86 4.90
N PHE A 98 -10.87 -15.70 5.59
CA PHE A 98 -11.05 -17.10 5.19
C PHE A 98 -11.87 -17.26 3.90
N GLU A 99 -12.78 -16.32 3.60
CA GLU A 99 -13.59 -16.32 2.37
C GLU A 99 -12.77 -15.89 1.14
N ARG A 100 -11.69 -15.12 1.35
CA ARG A 100 -10.79 -14.65 0.29
C ARG A 100 -9.33 -14.79 0.70
N ILE A 101 -8.89 -16.04 0.87
CA ILE A 101 -7.58 -16.36 1.45
C ILE A 101 -6.39 -15.67 0.78
N TYR A 102 -6.43 -15.50 -0.54
CA TYR A 102 -5.36 -14.83 -1.30
C TYR A 102 -5.22 -13.33 -0.99
N ALA A 103 -6.28 -12.68 -0.47
CA ALA A 103 -6.18 -11.30 0.00
C ALA A 103 -5.38 -11.20 1.32
N SER A 104 -5.23 -12.32 2.04
CA SER A 104 -4.55 -12.43 3.32
C SER A 104 -3.22 -13.18 3.19
N HIS A 105 -2.42 -12.85 2.16
CA HIS A 105 -1.04 -13.32 2.10
C HIS A 105 -0.27 -12.94 3.39
N PRO A 106 0.55 -13.82 3.99
CA PRO A 106 1.32 -13.54 5.20
C PRO A 106 1.96 -12.15 5.24
N ASP A 107 2.71 -11.80 4.19
CA ASP A 107 3.36 -10.49 4.10
C ASP A 107 2.40 -9.30 4.13
N HIS A 108 1.21 -9.43 3.54
CA HIS A 108 0.21 -8.35 3.55
C HIS A 108 -0.23 -8.03 4.97
N MET A 109 -0.52 -9.06 5.77
CA MET A 109 -0.97 -8.84 7.14
C MET A 109 0.18 -8.41 8.03
N ALA A 110 1.38 -8.97 7.84
CA ALA A 110 2.56 -8.57 8.61
C ALA A 110 2.91 -7.09 8.34
N ALA A 111 2.84 -6.64 7.09
CA ALA A 111 3.01 -5.22 6.73
C ALA A 111 1.90 -4.33 7.32
N GLY A 112 0.64 -4.77 7.25
CA GLY A 112 -0.48 -4.07 7.88
C GLY A 112 -0.31 -3.92 9.39
N GLU A 113 0.01 -5.02 10.07
CA GLU A 113 0.23 -5.06 11.53
C GLU A 113 1.43 -4.21 11.95
N ALA A 114 2.55 -4.32 11.23
CA ALA A 114 3.73 -3.49 11.49
C ALA A 114 3.42 -2.00 11.28
N THR A 115 2.63 -1.66 10.25
CA THR A 115 2.21 -0.29 9.98
C THR A 115 1.33 0.26 11.11
N LEU A 116 0.34 -0.49 11.56
CA LEU A 116 -0.56 -0.04 12.64
C LEU A 116 0.20 0.16 13.96
N ARG A 117 1.13 -0.73 14.30
CA ARG A 117 2.01 -0.56 15.47
C ARG A 117 2.96 0.62 15.32
N ALA A 118 3.47 0.86 14.11
CA ALA A 118 4.30 2.02 13.81
C ALA A 118 3.50 3.33 13.96
N VAL A 119 2.26 3.38 13.49
CA VAL A 119 1.37 4.54 13.67
C VAL A 119 1.04 4.76 15.14
N TYR A 120 0.64 3.71 15.86
CA TYR A 120 0.35 3.77 17.29
C TYR A 120 0.86 2.54 18.03
N PRO A 121 1.75 2.69 19.03
CA PRO A 121 2.18 3.96 19.63
C PRO A 121 3.53 4.52 19.08
N ASP A 122 4.21 3.85 18.15
CA ASP A 122 5.67 4.04 17.99
C ASP A 122 6.08 5.42 17.41
N ALA A 123 5.48 5.86 16.31
CA ALA A 123 5.91 7.06 15.60
C ALA A 123 5.70 8.34 16.43
N ARG A 124 4.66 8.36 17.29
CA ARG A 124 4.32 9.49 18.16
C ARG A 124 5.09 9.52 19.48
N ASN A 125 5.66 8.39 19.91
CA ASN A 125 6.29 8.25 21.21
C ASN A 125 7.81 8.53 21.13
N PRO A 126 8.36 9.57 21.78
CA PRO A 126 9.80 9.82 21.80
C PRO A 126 10.61 8.70 22.48
N HIS A 127 9.98 7.86 23.29
CA HIS A 127 10.63 6.73 23.97
C HIS A 127 10.55 5.42 23.15
N ALA A 128 9.76 5.39 22.08
CA ALA A 128 9.79 4.30 21.12
C ALA A 128 10.89 4.59 20.08
N PHE A 129 11.85 3.66 19.98
CA PHE A 129 13.03 3.79 19.12
C PHE A 129 13.78 5.12 19.35
N PRO A 130 14.35 5.35 20.57
CA PRO A 130 15.02 6.61 20.91
C PRO A 130 16.14 6.97 19.94
N GLU A 131 16.78 5.99 19.30
CA GLU A 131 17.79 6.20 18.26
C GLU A 131 17.27 7.02 17.07
N LEU A 132 15.97 6.93 16.74
CA LEU A 132 15.37 7.75 15.70
C LEU A 132 15.36 9.23 16.07
N LEU A 133 15.15 9.56 17.35
CA LEU A 133 15.20 10.93 17.83
C LEU A 133 16.64 11.46 17.83
N GLU A 134 17.61 10.64 18.23
CA GLU A 134 19.04 10.96 18.16
C GLU A 134 19.51 11.21 16.72
N GLU A 135 18.97 10.46 15.75
CA GLU A 135 19.16 10.65 14.31
C GLU A 135 18.43 11.89 13.74
N GLY A 136 17.65 12.61 14.55
CA GLY A 136 16.92 13.83 14.15
C GLY A 136 15.50 13.59 13.61
N PHE A 137 14.99 12.35 13.64
CA PHE A 137 13.61 12.04 13.27
C PHE A 137 12.67 12.35 14.43
N ILE A 138 12.08 13.55 14.38
CA ILE A 138 11.16 14.07 15.39
C ILE A 138 9.85 13.26 15.39
N PRO A 139 9.31 12.89 16.58
CA PRO A 139 8.03 12.19 16.68
C PRO A 139 6.90 12.87 15.89
N HIS A 140 6.00 12.05 15.38
CA HIS A 140 4.86 12.48 14.60
C HIS A 140 3.64 11.61 14.91
N ALA A 141 2.51 12.25 15.19
CA ALA A 141 1.24 11.57 15.38
C ALA A 141 0.45 11.62 14.07
N VAL A 142 0.17 10.45 13.50
CA VAL A 142 -0.73 10.32 12.36
C VAL A 142 -2.16 10.39 12.89
N ALA A 143 -3.01 11.23 12.32
CA ALA A 143 -4.38 11.44 12.81
C ALA A 143 -5.34 10.33 12.36
N THR A 144 -5.13 9.78 11.17
CA THR A 144 -6.05 8.81 10.56
C THR A 144 -5.32 7.73 9.79
N VAL A 145 -5.86 6.51 9.86
CA VAL A 145 -5.44 5.39 9.01
C VAL A 145 -6.60 4.88 8.19
N TRP A 146 -6.39 4.61 6.90
CA TRP A 146 -7.32 3.88 6.05
C TRP A 146 -6.79 2.48 5.81
N VAL A 147 -7.52 1.48 6.29
CA VAL A 147 -7.17 0.07 6.14
C VAL A 147 -8.02 -0.51 5.01
N GLY A 148 -7.41 -1.07 3.97
CA GLY A 148 -8.18 -1.73 2.92
C GLY A 148 -8.89 -2.98 3.43
N GLY A 149 -10.09 -3.31 2.94
CA GLY A 149 -10.68 -4.65 3.13
C GLY A 149 -12.00 -4.72 3.91
N LEU A 150 -12.12 -5.76 4.74
CA LEU A 150 -13.32 -6.56 5.06
C LEU A 150 -14.56 -5.84 5.61
N THR A 151 -14.39 -4.72 6.30
CA THR A 151 -15.50 -3.99 6.94
C THR A 151 -15.38 -2.49 6.63
N PRO A 152 -15.48 -2.11 5.35
CA PRO A 152 -15.23 -0.74 4.95
C PRO A 152 -16.36 0.18 5.41
N ASN A 153 -16.00 1.40 5.78
CA ASN A 153 -16.94 2.49 6.10
C ASN A 153 -16.63 3.76 5.29
N LEU A 154 -15.68 3.66 4.36
CA LEU A 154 -15.31 4.69 3.40
C LEU A 154 -15.23 4.07 2.01
N VAL A 155 -15.75 4.78 1.02
CA VAL A 155 -15.54 4.50 -0.40
C VAL A 155 -14.96 5.75 -1.07
N VAL A 156 -13.94 5.54 -1.88
CA VAL A 156 -13.40 6.57 -2.78
C VAL A 156 -13.93 6.27 -4.17
N ASP A 157 -14.69 7.20 -4.75
CA ASP A 157 -15.10 7.12 -6.16
C ASP A 157 -13.86 7.30 -7.03
N ILE A 158 -13.53 6.25 -7.79
CA ILE A 158 -12.39 6.20 -8.69
C ILE A 158 -12.83 6.10 -10.15
N THR A 159 -14.08 6.44 -10.48
CA THR A 159 -14.61 6.32 -11.84
C THR A 159 -13.73 7.04 -12.86
N ASP A 160 -13.36 8.29 -12.58
CA ASP A 160 -12.57 9.11 -13.50
C ASP A 160 -11.07 8.74 -13.48
N THR A 161 -10.60 8.14 -12.39
CA THR A 161 -9.20 7.74 -12.22
C THR A 161 -8.94 6.25 -12.49
N PHE A 162 -9.99 5.48 -12.82
CA PHE A 162 -9.88 4.06 -13.15
C PHE A 162 -8.91 3.80 -14.31
N PRO A 163 -8.87 4.61 -15.40
CA PRO A 163 -7.86 4.43 -16.44
C PRO A 163 -6.42 4.54 -15.92
N ALA A 164 -6.14 5.48 -15.01
CA ALA A 164 -4.82 5.64 -14.40
C ALA A 164 -4.45 4.44 -13.53
N LYS A 165 -5.41 3.87 -12.78
CA LYS A 165 -5.23 2.61 -12.05
C LYS A 165 -4.83 1.46 -12.97
N ILE A 166 -5.47 1.35 -14.14
CA ILE A 166 -5.13 0.31 -15.12
C ILE A 166 -3.75 0.54 -15.72
N ALA A 167 -3.39 1.78 -16.06
CA ALA A 167 -2.05 2.12 -16.57
C ALA A 167 -0.95 1.79 -15.54
N ALA A 168 -1.17 2.12 -14.27
CA ALA A 168 -0.26 1.76 -13.19
C ALA A 168 -0.10 0.24 -13.07
N LEU A 169 -1.20 -0.52 -13.06
CA LEU A 169 -1.13 -1.98 -12.99
C LEU A 169 -0.38 -2.60 -14.18
N LYS A 170 -0.66 -2.11 -15.41
CA LYS A 170 0.02 -2.57 -16.64
C LYS A 170 1.52 -2.27 -16.65
N SER A 171 2.02 -1.38 -15.78
CA SER A 171 3.46 -1.13 -15.62
C SER A 171 4.20 -2.31 -14.98
N HIS A 172 3.51 -3.20 -14.27
CA HIS A 172 4.09 -4.42 -13.69
C HIS A 172 4.16 -5.55 -14.72
N VAL A 173 4.87 -5.33 -15.83
CA VAL A 173 4.94 -6.23 -16.99
C VAL A 173 5.34 -7.66 -16.57
N SER A 174 6.31 -7.79 -15.68
CA SER A 174 6.78 -9.08 -15.15
C SER A 174 5.69 -9.87 -14.41
N GLN A 175 4.68 -9.19 -13.87
CA GLN A 175 3.62 -9.78 -13.05
C GLN A 175 2.30 -9.95 -13.78
N VAL A 176 1.94 -8.99 -14.63
CA VAL A 176 0.60 -8.95 -15.27
C VAL A 176 0.67 -8.89 -16.79
N GLY A 177 1.86 -8.85 -17.40
CA GLY A 177 1.99 -8.75 -18.86
C GLY A 177 1.38 -9.94 -19.62
N HIS A 178 1.16 -11.07 -18.96
CA HIS A 178 0.52 -12.27 -19.50
C HIS A 178 -1.00 -12.33 -19.23
N ARG A 179 -1.58 -11.33 -18.54
CA ARG A 179 -2.99 -11.33 -18.13
C ARG A 179 -3.85 -10.50 -19.08
N ASP A 180 -4.52 -11.19 -20.00
CA ASP A 180 -5.50 -10.55 -20.90
C ASP A 180 -6.79 -10.13 -20.17
N ASP A 181 -7.09 -10.75 -19.02
CA ASP A 181 -8.29 -10.55 -18.20
C ASP A 181 -8.16 -9.42 -17.16
N LEU A 182 -7.01 -8.75 -17.10
CA LEU A 182 -6.65 -7.84 -16.01
C LEU A 182 -7.68 -6.70 -15.86
N GLU A 183 -7.99 -6.02 -16.97
CA GLU A 183 -8.87 -4.85 -16.93
C GLU A 183 -10.30 -5.22 -16.56
N GLU A 184 -10.83 -6.31 -17.11
CA GLU A 184 -12.15 -6.84 -16.79
C GLU A 184 -12.25 -7.21 -15.29
N THR A 185 -11.25 -7.93 -14.78
CA THR A 185 -11.17 -8.30 -13.36
C THR A 185 -11.15 -7.07 -12.46
N MET A 186 -10.32 -6.07 -12.80
CA MET A 186 -10.24 -4.84 -12.01
C MET A 186 -11.53 -4.03 -12.05
N ARG A 187 -12.23 -4.04 -13.19
CA ARG A 187 -13.52 -3.37 -13.36
C ARG A 187 -14.57 -4.03 -12.47
N ALA A 188 -14.67 -5.35 -12.50
CA ALA A 188 -15.57 -6.10 -11.63
C ALA A 188 -15.34 -5.79 -10.14
N TRP A 189 -14.08 -5.81 -9.69
CA TRP A 189 -13.74 -5.48 -8.30
C TRP A 189 -14.07 -4.04 -7.93
N ALA A 190 -13.82 -3.09 -8.82
CA ALA A 190 -14.13 -1.69 -8.57
C ALA A 190 -15.65 -1.42 -8.58
N THR A 191 -16.42 -2.12 -9.42
CA THR A 191 -17.90 -2.09 -9.37
C THR A 191 -18.39 -2.61 -8.02
N THR A 192 -17.92 -3.78 -7.57
CA THR A 192 -18.29 -4.31 -6.25
C THR A 192 -17.91 -3.35 -5.11
N GLY A 193 -16.75 -2.69 -5.20
CA GLY A 193 -16.34 -1.66 -4.25
C GLY A 193 -17.29 -0.46 -4.22
N ALA A 194 -17.72 0.02 -5.40
CA ALA A 194 -18.70 1.10 -5.52
C ALA A 194 -20.06 0.72 -4.90
N GLU A 195 -20.56 -0.48 -5.23
CA GLU A 195 -21.83 -1.00 -4.69
C GLU A 195 -21.78 -1.16 -3.17
N THR A 196 -20.70 -1.76 -2.64
CA THR A 196 -20.48 -1.91 -1.20
C THR A 196 -20.43 -0.55 -0.49
N GLY A 197 -19.86 0.45 -1.16
CA GLY A 197 -19.78 1.83 -0.67
C GLY A 197 -21.05 2.67 -0.85
N GLY A 198 -22.10 2.13 -1.50
CA GLY A 198 -23.34 2.87 -1.76
C GLY A 198 -23.23 3.95 -2.84
N LEU A 199 -22.25 3.85 -3.76
CA LEU A 199 -22.19 4.73 -4.94
C LEU A 199 -23.30 4.39 -5.94
N ALA A 200 -23.62 5.36 -6.80
CA ALA A 200 -24.62 5.17 -7.85
C ALA A 200 -24.21 4.04 -8.85
N PRO A 201 -25.19 3.37 -9.50
CA PRO A 201 -24.89 2.35 -10.51
C PRO A 201 -23.97 2.87 -11.62
N GLY A 202 -23.05 2.02 -12.08
CA GLY A 202 -22.07 2.36 -13.12
C GLY A 202 -20.81 3.07 -12.60
N ARG A 203 -20.69 3.27 -11.28
CA ARG A 203 -19.50 3.83 -10.64
C ARG A 203 -18.45 2.78 -10.30
N PHE A 204 -17.23 3.24 -10.05
CA PHE A 204 -16.10 2.43 -9.59
C PHE A 204 -15.61 2.95 -8.24
N GLY A 205 -15.37 2.05 -7.30
CA GLY A 205 -15.02 2.39 -5.92
C GLY A 205 -13.86 1.57 -5.38
N GLU A 206 -13.01 2.22 -4.59
CA GLU A 206 -12.06 1.55 -3.69
C GLU A 206 -12.51 1.80 -2.24
N THR A 207 -12.54 0.73 -1.44
CA THR A 207 -13.15 0.76 -0.11
C THR A 207 -12.11 0.60 1.00
N PHE A 208 -12.35 1.31 2.09
CA PHE A 208 -11.45 1.37 3.24
C PHE A 208 -12.25 1.39 4.55
N ARG A 209 -11.60 0.91 5.62
CA ARG A 209 -12.01 1.18 6.99
C ARG A 209 -11.18 2.31 7.55
N VAL A 210 -11.85 3.35 8.04
CA VAL A 210 -11.23 4.49 8.72
C VAL A 210 -10.97 4.14 10.19
N VAL A 211 -9.74 4.37 10.64
CA VAL A 211 -9.31 4.24 12.03
C VAL A 211 -8.79 5.61 12.49
N ASN A 212 -9.32 6.11 13.60
CA ASN A 212 -8.87 7.35 14.23
C ASN A 212 -7.75 7.03 15.24
N THR A 213 -6.62 7.73 15.12
CA THR A 213 -5.41 7.50 15.92
C THR A 213 -4.88 8.75 16.62
N ALA A 214 -5.63 9.86 16.58
CA ALA A 214 -5.29 11.12 17.25
C ALA A 214 -5.27 10.96 18.78
#